data_AF-A0A222VKK8-F1
#
_entry.id   AF-A0A222VKK8-F1
#
_cell.length_a   1.000
_cell.length_b   1.000
_cell.length_c   1.000
_cell.angle_alpha   90.00
_cell.angle_beta   90.00
_cell.angle_gamma   90.00
#
_symmetry.space_group_name_H-M   'P 1'
#
loop_
_entity.id
_entity.type
_entity.pdbx_description
1 polymer ?
#
loop_
_entity_poly.entity_id
_entity_poly.type
_entity_poly.pdbx_seq_one_letter_code
_entity_poly.pdbx_strand_id
1 'polypeptide(L)'
;MKRVPGVVWIGAACGLIAFLFVFTPWATSSAKAKAAAEGLRSGSVYAQRGAPDLVDAERAERIIGDRAIVVALFDEEPLTEFSGEDNPRRALCQDLASLVPSNLVVVFAADEDGEYGSSYCDGPSFPIEDNFSLKVIAGAEQSWKYRTTSTDLTPELEEYVLTFDVTAAEDHGEVPRRGPVPDAMAFGQLLMACAAMIAATVLLFLLLRQAAKALRRRQGKTGALRKRRKAIDARLSKVAERVLRPRDPECASNAKLAADYADALHRFREADTSQRLGVVEAKVTELENVIR
;
A
#
# COMPACT_ATOMS: atom_id res chain seq x y z
N MET A 1 -8.89 -28.42 13.79
CA MET A 1 -8.42 -27.09 13.34
C MET A 1 -7.90 -26.33 14.56
N LYS A 2 -6.63 -25.87 14.56
CA LYS A 2 -6.09 -25.09 15.69
C LYS A 2 -6.65 -23.68 15.60
N ARG A 3 -7.41 -23.25 16.61
CA ARG A 3 -7.93 -21.87 16.72
C ARG A 3 -6.76 -20.91 16.62
N VAL A 4 -6.79 -20.04 15.61
CA VAL A 4 -5.85 -18.92 15.52
C VAL A 4 -6.06 -18.07 16.77
N PRO A 5 -5.03 -17.77 17.57
CA PRO A 5 -5.18 -17.01 18.80
C PRO A 5 -5.74 -15.62 18.49
N GLY A 6 -6.75 -15.18 19.24
CA GLY A 6 -7.48 -13.92 19.00
C GLY A 6 -6.58 -12.68 18.93
N VAL A 7 -5.40 -12.74 19.52
CA VAL A 7 -4.36 -11.70 19.44
C VAL A 7 -3.95 -11.38 17.99
N VAL A 8 -3.95 -12.38 17.10
CA VAL A 8 -3.61 -12.18 15.67
C VAL A 8 -4.70 -11.37 14.96
N TRP A 9 -5.97 -11.63 15.29
CA TRP A 9 -7.10 -10.90 14.74
C TRP A 9 -7.16 -9.46 15.26
N ILE A 10 -6.88 -9.25 16.55
CA ILE A 10 -6.81 -7.92 17.16
C ILE A 10 -5.67 -7.11 16.53
N GLY A 11 -4.49 -7.71 16.35
CA GLY A 11 -3.37 -7.05 15.68
C GLY A 11 -3.67 -6.68 14.23
N ALA A 12 -4.33 -7.56 13.49
CA ALA A 12 -4.76 -7.28 12.12
C ALA A 12 -5.82 -6.17 12.05
N ALA A 13 -6.80 -6.18 12.95
CA ALA A 13 -7.83 -5.15 13.04
C ALA A 13 -7.23 -3.79 13.42
N CYS A 14 -6.36 -3.73 14.43
CA CYS A 14 -5.65 -2.49 14.79
C CYS A 14 -4.76 -2.00 13.65
N GLY A 15 -4.09 -2.89 12.92
CA GLY A 15 -3.29 -2.52 11.75
C GLY A 15 -4.15 -1.96 10.62
N LEU A 16 -5.32 -2.56 10.35
CA LEU A 16 -6.28 -2.06 9.36
C LEU A 16 -6.85 -0.71 9.77
N ILE A 17 -7.22 -0.52 11.03
CA ILE A 17 -7.76 0.75 11.55
C ILE A 17 -6.68 1.83 11.49
N ALA A 18 -5.45 1.54 11.92
CA ALA A 18 -4.35 2.50 11.83
C ALA A 18 -4.01 2.84 10.37
N PHE A 19 -4.05 1.86 9.46
CA PHE A 19 -3.92 2.10 8.02
C PHE A 19 -5.03 3.00 7.51
N LEU A 20 -6.29 2.66 7.75
CA LEU A 20 -7.41 3.51 7.34
C LEU A 20 -7.30 4.92 7.93
N PHE A 21 -6.96 5.06 9.21
CA PHE A 21 -6.85 6.36 9.88
C PHE A 21 -5.70 7.23 9.35
N VAL A 22 -4.54 6.63 9.01
CA VAL A 22 -3.39 7.33 8.43
C VAL A 22 -3.65 7.71 6.96
N PHE A 23 -4.45 6.93 6.24
CA PHE A 23 -4.75 7.13 4.82
C PHE A 23 -6.11 7.82 4.56
N THR A 24 -6.97 8.02 5.57
CA THR A 24 -8.22 8.78 5.48
C THR A 24 -8.08 10.29 5.21
N PRO A 25 -7.00 11.01 5.61
CA PRO A 25 -6.89 12.43 5.28
C PRO A 25 -6.41 12.68 3.85
N TRP A 26 -6.28 11.64 3.01
CA TRP A 26 -6.11 11.84 1.58
C TRP A 26 -7.49 12.19 1.03
N ALA A 27 -7.90 13.45 1.20
CA ALA A 27 -8.93 14.05 0.38
C ALA A 27 -8.51 13.79 -1.06
N THR A 28 -9.12 12.78 -1.68
CA THR A 28 -8.77 12.42 -3.03
C THR A 28 -9.23 13.58 -3.89
N SER A 29 -8.29 14.36 -4.40
CA SER A 29 -8.63 15.45 -5.31
C SER A 29 -9.60 14.95 -6.37
N SER A 30 -10.57 15.79 -6.69
CA SER A 30 -11.64 15.53 -7.63
C SER A 30 -11.06 15.08 -8.96
N ALA A 31 -11.84 14.29 -9.70
CA ALA A 31 -11.39 13.82 -11.00
C ALA A 31 -11.16 15.00 -11.96
N LYS A 32 -11.97 16.08 -11.84
CA LYS A 32 -11.82 17.32 -12.60
C LYS A 32 -10.50 18.02 -12.27
N ALA A 33 -10.17 18.20 -10.98
CA ALA A 33 -8.90 18.81 -10.56
C ALA A 33 -7.68 18.03 -11.05
N LYS A 34 -7.70 16.68 -10.94
CA LYS A 34 -6.61 15.82 -11.43
C LYS A 34 -6.42 15.90 -12.94
N ALA A 35 -7.52 15.87 -13.70
CA ALA A 35 -7.45 15.99 -15.16
C ALA A 35 -6.89 17.35 -15.59
N ALA A 36 -7.31 18.43 -14.93
CA ALA A 36 -6.79 19.77 -15.18
C ALA A 36 -5.29 19.87 -14.84
N ALA A 37 -4.88 19.39 -13.66
CA ALA A 37 -3.47 19.37 -13.27
C ALA A 37 -2.60 18.59 -14.28
N GLU A 38 -3.08 17.48 -14.81
CA GLU A 38 -2.36 16.74 -15.86
C GLU A 38 -2.19 17.56 -17.13
N GLY A 39 -3.24 18.26 -17.59
CA GLY A 39 -3.16 19.14 -18.76
C GLY A 39 -2.19 20.30 -18.57
N LEU A 40 -2.18 20.88 -17.36
CA LEU A 40 -1.32 22.00 -16.96
C LEU A 40 0.17 21.63 -16.87
N ARG A 41 0.54 20.35 -16.99
CA ARG A 41 1.95 19.95 -17.14
C ARG A 41 2.58 20.51 -18.40
N SER A 42 1.79 20.62 -19.47
CA SER A 42 2.29 21.00 -20.79
C SER A 42 2.20 22.51 -21.07
N GLY A 43 1.27 23.22 -20.41
CA GLY A 43 0.96 24.63 -20.66
C GLY A 43 0.42 25.34 -19.42
N SER A 44 0.30 26.65 -19.48
CA SER A 44 -0.27 27.46 -18.38
C SER A 44 -1.79 27.41 -18.33
N VAL A 45 -2.45 26.96 -19.40
CA VAL A 45 -3.90 26.90 -19.54
C VAL A 45 -4.33 25.48 -19.88
N TYR A 46 -5.27 24.97 -19.10
CA TYR A 46 -6.04 23.78 -19.42
C TYR A 46 -7.46 24.19 -19.79
N ALA A 47 -7.93 23.74 -20.96
CA ALA A 47 -9.31 23.91 -21.38
C ALA A 47 -9.98 22.54 -21.50
N GLN A 48 -11.00 22.31 -20.67
CA GLN A 48 -11.82 21.11 -20.76
C GLN A 48 -12.61 21.13 -22.07
N ARG A 49 -12.79 19.95 -22.68
CA ARG A 49 -13.66 19.80 -23.83
C ARG A 49 -15.09 20.23 -23.47
N GLY A 50 -15.63 21.21 -24.19
CA GLY A 50 -16.96 21.76 -23.92
C GLY A 50 -16.96 22.99 -23.01
N ALA A 51 -15.79 23.49 -22.60
CA ALA A 51 -15.69 24.81 -21.99
C ALA A 51 -16.30 25.88 -22.93
N PRO A 52 -17.06 26.84 -22.40
CA PRO A 52 -17.66 27.89 -23.21
C PRO A 52 -16.56 28.83 -23.74
N ASP A 53 -16.80 29.43 -24.91
CA ASP A 53 -15.87 30.35 -25.57
C ASP A 53 -15.90 31.76 -24.95
N LEU A 54 -16.03 31.82 -23.62
CA LEU A 54 -16.00 33.06 -22.83
C LEU A 54 -14.56 33.48 -22.53
N VAL A 55 -13.63 32.53 -22.49
CA VAL A 55 -12.20 32.79 -22.29
C VAL A 55 -11.44 32.17 -23.46
N ASP A 56 -10.75 33.01 -24.23
CA ASP A 56 -9.87 32.55 -25.30
C ASP A 56 -8.63 31.89 -24.70
N ALA A 57 -8.63 30.55 -24.68
CA ALA A 57 -7.57 29.74 -24.08
C ALA A 57 -6.20 29.97 -24.71
N GLU A 58 -6.13 30.15 -26.04
CA GLU A 58 -4.86 30.39 -26.73
C GLU A 58 -4.30 31.78 -26.41
N ARG A 59 -5.17 32.78 -26.34
CA ARG A 59 -4.78 34.13 -25.93
C ARG A 59 -4.34 34.14 -24.47
N ALA A 60 -5.09 33.50 -23.58
CA ALA A 60 -4.72 33.33 -22.18
C ALA A 60 -3.33 32.69 -22.04
N GLU A 61 -3.06 31.59 -22.75
CA GLU A 61 -1.75 30.91 -22.74
C GLU A 61 -0.62 31.86 -23.16
N ARG A 62 -0.82 32.64 -24.24
CA ARG A 62 0.17 33.62 -24.72
C ARG A 62 0.43 34.74 -23.72
N ILE A 63 -0.62 35.23 -23.05
CA ILE A 63 -0.50 36.34 -22.10
C ILE A 63 0.19 35.88 -20.82
N ILE A 64 -0.17 34.70 -20.30
CA ILE A 64 0.41 34.13 -19.09
C ILE A 64 1.87 33.72 -19.32
N GLY A 65 2.15 32.99 -20.40
CA GLY A 65 3.49 32.50 -20.73
C GLY A 65 4.09 31.65 -19.61
N ASP A 66 5.30 31.99 -19.17
CA ASP A 66 6.06 31.22 -18.17
C ASP A 66 5.84 31.69 -16.73
N ARG A 67 4.90 32.60 -16.48
CA ARG A 67 4.59 33.12 -15.13
C ARG A 67 4.03 32.01 -14.25
N ALA A 68 4.18 32.16 -12.94
CA ALA A 68 3.64 31.22 -11.95
C ALA A 68 2.11 31.35 -11.76
N ILE A 69 1.38 31.42 -12.87
CA ILE A 69 -0.08 31.44 -12.94
C ILE A 69 -0.48 30.26 -13.82
N VAL A 70 -1.49 29.52 -13.38
CA VAL A 70 -2.13 28.48 -14.17
C VAL A 70 -3.64 28.68 -14.19
N VAL A 71 -4.26 28.37 -15.31
CA VAL A 71 -5.69 28.58 -15.54
C VAL A 71 -6.34 27.28 -15.97
N ALA A 72 -7.46 26.92 -15.34
CA ALA A 72 -8.29 25.81 -15.75
C ALA A 72 -9.69 26.30 -16.16
N LEU A 73 -10.07 26.06 -17.40
CA LEU A 73 -11.38 26.37 -17.97
C LEU A 73 -12.20 25.09 -18.02
N PHE A 74 -13.26 25.02 -17.23
CA PHE A 74 -14.18 23.88 -17.20
C PHE A 74 -15.43 24.17 -18.03
N ASP A 75 -16.21 23.12 -18.29
CA ASP A 75 -17.55 23.22 -18.89
C ASP A 75 -18.55 23.98 -18.01
N GLU A 76 -19.73 24.26 -18.59
CA GLU A 76 -20.86 24.88 -17.88
C GLU A 76 -21.63 23.87 -17.02
N GLU A 77 -21.15 22.64 -16.86
CA GLU A 77 -21.79 21.67 -15.99
C GLU A 77 -21.62 22.07 -14.52
N PRO A 78 -22.72 22.22 -13.75
CA PRO A 78 -22.64 22.61 -12.34
C PRO A 78 -21.74 21.67 -11.53
N LEU A 79 -20.98 22.26 -10.59
CA LEU A 79 -20.04 21.56 -9.73
C LEU A 79 -20.71 20.77 -8.60
N THR A 80 -21.54 19.79 -8.98
CA THR A 80 -22.30 18.93 -8.05
C THR A 80 -21.42 18.12 -7.09
N GLU A 81 -20.15 17.86 -7.44
CA GLU A 81 -19.20 17.17 -6.58
C GLU A 81 -18.78 18.01 -5.35
N PHE A 82 -19.02 19.32 -5.39
CA PHE A 82 -18.75 20.27 -4.30
C PHE A 82 -20.03 20.88 -3.72
N SER A 83 -21.19 20.24 -3.90
CA SER A 83 -22.50 20.83 -3.55
C SER A 83 -22.79 21.02 -2.05
N GLY A 84 -21.81 20.74 -1.19
CA GLY A 84 -21.88 20.94 0.25
C GLY A 84 -20.95 22.05 0.74
N GLU A 85 -20.22 22.68 -0.18
CA GLU A 85 -19.28 23.76 0.10
C GLU A 85 -19.97 25.12 -0.13
N ASP A 86 -19.64 26.13 0.68
CA ASP A 86 -20.22 27.47 0.53
C ASP A 86 -19.87 28.13 -0.81
N ASN A 87 -18.77 27.70 -1.44
CA ASN A 87 -18.36 28.15 -2.77
C ASN A 87 -17.72 26.98 -3.54
N PRO A 88 -18.51 26.25 -4.35
CA PRO A 88 -18.06 25.10 -5.13
C PRO A 88 -16.86 25.39 -6.05
N ARG A 89 -16.84 26.57 -6.69
CA ARG A 89 -15.72 26.97 -7.59
C ARG A 89 -14.44 27.18 -6.80
N ARG A 90 -14.53 27.82 -5.62
CA ARG A 90 -13.39 27.99 -4.73
C ARG A 90 -12.87 26.64 -4.21
N ALA A 91 -13.76 25.70 -3.88
CA ALA A 91 -13.36 24.36 -3.46
C ALA A 91 -12.61 23.61 -4.56
N LEU A 92 -13.12 23.63 -5.80
CA LEU A 92 -12.41 23.08 -6.97
C LEU A 92 -11.05 23.75 -7.18
N CYS A 93 -11.00 25.08 -7.05
CA CYS A 93 -9.78 25.87 -7.18
C CYS A 93 -8.74 25.53 -6.11
N GLN A 94 -9.15 25.33 -4.85
CA GLN A 94 -8.26 24.89 -3.77
C GLN A 94 -7.76 23.45 -3.99
N ASP A 95 -8.63 22.58 -4.47
CA ASP A 95 -8.26 21.20 -4.77
C ASP A 95 -7.25 21.14 -5.91
N LEU A 96 -7.44 21.93 -6.97
CA LEU A 96 -6.45 22.10 -8.03
C LEU A 96 -5.15 22.71 -7.49
N ALA A 97 -5.20 23.77 -6.69
CA ALA A 97 -4.02 24.42 -6.09
C ALA A 97 -3.17 23.45 -5.26
N SER A 98 -3.79 22.47 -4.60
CA SER A 98 -3.07 21.41 -3.88
C SER A 98 -2.21 20.52 -4.81
N LEU A 99 -2.60 20.40 -6.08
CA LEU A 99 -1.92 19.62 -7.11
C LEU A 99 -0.86 20.42 -7.88
N VAL A 100 -0.95 21.75 -7.88
CA VAL A 100 0.01 22.67 -8.55
C VAL A 100 0.65 23.63 -7.54
N PRO A 101 1.37 23.11 -6.53
CA PRO A 101 1.59 23.84 -5.27
C PRO A 101 2.44 25.10 -5.40
N SER A 102 3.20 25.27 -6.48
CA SER A 102 4.09 26.41 -6.71
C SER A 102 3.49 27.48 -7.62
N ASN A 103 2.18 27.46 -7.90
CA ASN A 103 1.53 28.38 -8.82
C ASN A 103 0.29 29.03 -8.19
N LEU A 104 -0.08 30.22 -8.68
CA LEU A 104 -1.41 30.79 -8.51
C LEU A 104 -2.37 30.11 -9.48
N VAL A 105 -3.57 29.79 -9.01
CA VAL A 105 -4.57 29.05 -9.76
C VAL A 105 -5.77 29.94 -10.01
N VAL A 106 -6.19 30.02 -11.27
CA VAL A 106 -7.47 30.60 -11.67
C VAL A 106 -8.34 29.49 -12.25
N VAL A 107 -9.54 29.31 -11.73
CA VAL A 107 -10.52 28.34 -12.23
C VAL A 107 -11.72 29.09 -12.79
N PHE A 108 -12.12 28.78 -14.02
CA PHE A 108 -13.40 29.18 -14.60
C PHE A 108 -14.32 27.97 -14.66
N ALA A 109 -15.48 28.06 -14.00
CA ALA A 109 -16.47 26.99 -13.94
C ALA A 109 -17.86 27.56 -13.64
N ALA A 110 -18.90 26.76 -13.90
CA ALA A 110 -20.25 27.02 -13.41
C ALA A 110 -20.38 26.63 -11.92
N ASP A 111 -21.03 27.46 -11.12
CA ASP A 111 -21.43 27.08 -9.77
C ASP A 111 -22.72 26.23 -9.76
N GLU A 112 -23.32 26.01 -8.58
CA GLU A 112 -24.56 25.24 -8.43
C GLU A 112 -25.76 25.85 -9.14
N ASP A 113 -25.81 27.17 -9.24
CA ASP A 113 -26.88 27.92 -9.91
C ASP A 113 -26.66 27.98 -11.43
N GLY A 114 -25.52 27.46 -11.91
CA GLY A 114 -25.12 27.49 -13.31
C GLY A 114 -24.46 28.81 -13.72
N GLU A 115 -24.10 29.68 -12.77
CA GLU A 115 -23.41 30.92 -13.07
C GLU A 115 -21.92 30.65 -13.37
N TYR A 116 -21.52 30.89 -14.61
CA TYR A 116 -20.14 30.74 -15.05
C TYR A 116 -19.27 31.91 -14.62
N GLY A 117 -18.12 31.64 -14.01
CA GLY A 117 -17.20 32.67 -13.59
C GLY A 117 -15.97 32.11 -12.90
N SER A 118 -15.17 32.99 -12.30
CA SER A 118 -13.81 32.68 -11.87
C SER A 118 -13.68 32.45 -10.36
N SER A 119 -12.61 31.76 -9.96
CA SER A 119 -12.14 31.68 -8.58
C SER A 119 -10.62 31.60 -8.56
N TYR A 120 -10.02 32.19 -7.52
CA TYR A 120 -8.58 32.39 -7.40
C TYR A 120 -8.06 31.73 -6.13
N CYS A 121 -6.97 30.97 -6.24
CA CYS A 121 -6.37 30.26 -5.12
C CYS A 121 -4.85 30.23 -5.20
N ASP A 122 -4.23 30.16 -4.04
CA ASP A 122 -2.78 30.12 -3.91
C ASP A 122 -2.33 28.67 -3.72
N GLY A 123 -1.34 28.26 -4.49
CA GLY A 123 -0.64 27.00 -4.23
C GLY A 123 0.07 27.06 -2.87
N PRO A 124 0.03 25.97 -2.06
CA PRO A 124 0.60 25.96 -0.70
C PRO A 124 2.13 26.16 -0.64
N SER A 125 2.83 26.08 -1.76
CA SER A 125 4.27 26.30 -1.89
C SER A 125 4.61 27.49 -2.80
N PHE A 126 3.61 28.31 -3.16
CA PHE A 126 3.86 29.58 -3.82
C PHE A 126 4.62 30.49 -2.85
N PRO A 127 5.63 31.25 -3.29
CA PRO A 127 6.39 32.16 -2.42
C PRO A 127 5.52 33.37 -2.06
N ILE A 128 4.61 33.21 -1.09
CA ILE A 128 3.64 34.25 -0.72
C ILE A 128 4.18 35.12 0.42
N GLU A 129 4.14 36.44 0.25
CA GLU A 129 3.95 37.36 1.38
C GLU A 129 2.47 37.41 1.75
N ASP A 130 2.15 37.72 3.02
CA ASP A 130 0.77 37.83 3.48
C ASP A 130 -0.06 38.75 2.57
N ASN A 131 -1.16 38.23 2.03
CA ASN A 131 -2.13 38.91 1.15
C ASN A 131 -1.68 39.23 -0.29
N PHE A 132 -0.59 38.64 -0.82
CA PHE A 132 -0.17 38.85 -2.21
C PHE A 132 -1.32 38.68 -3.22
N SER A 133 -2.01 37.52 -3.17
CA SER A 133 -3.09 37.19 -4.08
C SER A 133 -4.27 38.14 -3.97
N LEU A 134 -4.60 38.57 -2.75
CA LEU A 134 -5.65 39.57 -2.53
C LEU A 134 -5.28 40.93 -3.14
N LYS A 135 -4.02 41.37 -3.04
CA LYS A 135 -3.55 42.61 -3.71
C LYS A 135 -3.71 42.49 -5.23
N VAL A 136 -3.30 41.36 -5.81
CA VAL A 136 -3.38 41.11 -7.25
C VAL A 136 -4.84 41.11 -7.73
N ILE A 137 -5.72 40.38 -7.04
CA ILE A 137 -7.15 40.32 -7.38
C ILE A 137 -7.78 41.72 -7.26
N ALA A 138 -7.55 42.41 -6.14
CA ALA A 138 -8.13 43.73 -5.91
C ALA A 138 -7.64 44.79 -6.91
N GLY A 139 -6.38 44.71 -7.34
CA GLY A 139 -5.83 45.59 -8.38
C GLY A 139 -6.42 45.29 -9.75
N ALA A 140 -6.50 44.01 -10.12
CA ALA A 140 -7.05 43.57 -11.40
C ALA A 140 -8.55 43.87 -11.53
N GLU A 141 -9.32 43.67 -10.45
CA GLU A 141 -10.77 43.88 -10.43
C GLU A 141 -11.18 45.33 -10.73
N GLN A 142 -10.35 46.29 -10.32
CA GLN A 142 -10.62 47.71 -10.62
C GLN A 142 -10.62 47.98 -12.12
N SER A 143 -9.82 47.25 -12.90
CA SER A 143 -9.70 47.41 -14.34
C SER A 143 -10.64 46.49 -15.10
N TRP A 144 -10.67 45.19 -14.76
CA TRP A 144 -11.40 44.21 -15.57
C TRP A 144 -12.90 44.44 -15.58
N LYS A 145 -13.48 45.03 -14.53
CA LYS A 145 -14.94 45.21 -14.43
C LYS A 145 -15.52 46.16 -15.49
N TYR A 146 -14.65 46.93 -16.14
CA TYR A 146 -15.00 47.82 -17.25
C TYR A 146 -14.69 47.22 -18.62
N ARG A 147 -14.00 46.08 -18.67
CA ARG A 147 -13.54 45.41 -19.90
C ARG A 147 -14.20 44.06 -20.13
N THR A 148 -14.52 43.32 -19.06
CA THR A 148 -15.22 42.05 -19.16
C THR A 148 -16.66 42.27 -19.59
N THR A 149 -17.18 41.32 -20.34
CA THR A 149 -18.57 41.28 -20.78
C THR A 149 -19.13 39.88 -20.51
N SER A 150 -20.45 39.72 -20.58
CA SER A 150 -21.09 38.40 -20.45
C SER A 150 -20.66 37.40 -21.52
N THR A 151 -19.97 37.84 -22.58
CA THR A 151 -19.50 37.01 -23.70
C THR A 151 -17.98 36.95 -23.83
N ASP A 152 -17.24 37.71 -23.02
CA ASP A 152 -15.78 37.76 -23.05
C ASP A 152 -15.22 38.09 -21.67
N LEU A 153 -14.65 37.07 -21.04
CA LEU A 153 -13.96 37.10 -19.75
C LEU A 153 -12.44 37.09 -19.92
N THR A 154 -11.91 37.03 -21.15
CA THR A 154 -10.47 37.08 -21.42
C THR A 154 -9.77 38.33 -20.82
N PRO A 155 -10.40 39.53 -20.83
CA PRO A 155 -9.82 40.72 -20.18
C PRO A 155 -9.57 40.56 -18.68
N GLU A 156 -10.30 39.66 -18.01
CA GLU A 156 -10.08 39.34 -16.60
C GLU A 156 -8.66 38.81 -16.38
N LEU A 157 -8.27 37.82 -17.19
CA LEU A 157 -6.92 37.24 -17.14
C LEU A 157 -5.83 38.22 -17.56
N GLU A 158 -6.11 39.09 -18.53
CA GLU A 158 -5.17 40.13 -18.95
C GLU A 158 -4.82 41.08 -17.80
N GLU A 159 -5.83 41.62 -17.13
CA GLU A 159 -5.63 42.54 -16.01
C GLU A 159 -5.02 41.82 -14.80
N TYR A 160 -5.38 40.55 -14.58
CA TYR A 160 -4.77 39.73 -13.54
C TYR A 160 -3.27 39.55 -13.77
N VAL A 161 -2.86 39.17 -14.99
CA VAL A 161 -1.45 38.96 -15.34
C VAL A 161 -0.65 40.27 -15.25
N LEU A 162 -1.22 41.39 -15.70
CA LEU A 162 -0.58 42.70 -15.58
C LEU A 162 -0.39 43.10 -14.12
N THR A 163 -1.41 42.91 -13.28
CA THR A 163 -1.32 43.23 -11.85
C THR A 163 -0.38 42.29 -11.11
N PHE A 164 -0.33 41.02 -11.52
CA PHE A 164 0.62 40.04 -11.01
C PHE A 164 2.06 40.48 -11.29
N ASP A 165 2.37 40.88 -12.52
CA ASP A 165 3.72 41.32 -12.90
C ASP A 165 4.17 42.53 -12.07
N VAL A 166 3.28 43.49 -11.85
CA VAL A 166 3.56 44.68 -11.02
C VAL A 166 3.78 44.28 -9.56
N THR A 167 2.83 43.56 -8.95
CA THR A 167 2.91 43.17 -7.53
C THR A 167 4.11 42.25 -7.29
N ALA A 168 4.40 41.32 -8.19
CA ALA A 168 5.53 40.42 -8.09
C ALA A 168 6.87 41.16 -8.20
N ALA A 169 6.98 42.13 -9.11
CA ALA A 169 8.18 42.95 -9.23
C ALA A 169 8.42 43.81 -7.96
N GLU A 170 7.35 44.29 -7.32
CA GLU A 170 7.42 45.04 -6.07
C GLU A 170 7.78 44.16 -4.87
N ASP A 171 7.11 43.03 -4.68
CA ASP A 171 7.25 42.18 -3.49
C ASP A 171 8.48 41.23 -3.59
N HIS A 172 8.88 40.79 -4.79
CA HIS A 172 9.95 39.79 -4.98
C HIS A 172 11.16 40.25 -5.79
N GLY A 173 11.08 41.42 -6.45
CA GLY A 173 12.14 41.93 -7.32
C GLY A 173 12.30 41.19 -8.66
N GLU A 174 11.66 40.04 -8.82
CA GLU A 174 11.53 39.28 -10.07
C GLU A 174 10.16 38.59 -10.14
N VAL A 175 9.67 38.37 -11.37
CA VAL A 175 8.38 37.70 -11.59
C VAL A 175 8.54 36.19 -11.41
N PRO A 176 7.86 35.55 -10.44
CA PRO A 176 7.93 34.11 -10.24
C PRO A 176 7.51 33.35 -11.49
N ARG A 177 8.29 32.31 -11.81
CA ARG A 177 8.04 31.43 -12.96
C ARG A 177 7.32 30.17 -12.54
N ARG A 178 6.56 29.61 -13.48
CA ARG A 178 5.79 28.38 -13.29
C ARG A 178 6.63 27.27 -12.70
N GLY A 179 6.18 26.73 -11.57
CA GLY A 179 6.79 25.57 -10.93
C GLY A 179 6.37 24.26 -11.61
N PRO A 180 7.12 23.17 -11.39
CA PRO A 180 6.75 21.87 -11.93
C PRO A 180 5.40 21.42 -11.35
N VAL A 181 4.54 20.88 -12.19
CA VAL A 181 3.29 20.23 -11.74
C VAL A 181 3.65 18.79 -11.33
N PRO A 182 3.63 18.45 -10.02
CA PRO A 182 4.04 17.13 -9.55
C PRO A 182 3.12 16.02 -10.05
N ASP A 183 3.69 14.84 -10.25
CA ASP A 183 2.91 13.66 -10.59
C ASP A 183 2.20 13.08 -9.37
N ALA A 184 1.02 13.64 -9.09
CA ALA A 184 0.17 13.23 -7.97
C ALA A 184 -0.26 11.76 -8.07
N MET A 185 -0.44 11.22 -9.28
CA MET A 185 -0.75 9.80 -9.46
C MET A 185 0.47 8.93 -9.14
N ALA A 186 1.68 9.35 -9.52
CA ALA A 186 2.88 8.61 -9.21
C ALA A 186 3.14 8.50 -7.72
N PHE A 187 2.93 9.55 -6.91
CA PHE A 187 3.26 9.50 -5.48
C PHE A 187 2.39 8.51 -4.69
N GLY A 188 1.07 8.53 -4.92
CA GLY A 188 0.14 7.60 -4.27
C GLY A 188 0.37 6.16 -4.72
N GLN A 189 0.59 5.93 -6.02
CA GLN A 189 0.94 4.61 -6.55
C GLN A 189 2.29 4.12 -6.04
N LEU A 190 3.28 5.00 -5.90
CA LEU A 190 4.61 4.69 -5.35
C LEU A 190 4.50 4.28 -3.88
N LEU A 191 3.74 5.04 -3.06
CA LEU A 191 3.50 4.69 -1.66
C LEU A 191 2.79 3.36 -1.52
N MET A 192 1.75 3.10 -2.34
CA MET A 192 1.04 1.82 -2.35
C MET A 192 1.95 0.68 -2.82
N ALA A 193 2.81 0.90 -3.81
CA ALA A 193 3.79 -0.08 -4.26
C ALA A 193 4.82 -0.39 -3.17
N CYS A 194 5.32 0.63 -2.47
CA CYS A 194 6.22 0.46 -1.32
C CYS A 194 5.54 -0.32 -0.18
N ALA A 195 4.30 0.04 0.17
CA ALA A 195 3.52 -0.66 1.19
C ALA A 195 3.26 -2.12 0.80
N ALA A 196 2.88 -2.38 -0.46
CA ALA A 196 2.69 -3.72 -0.99
C ALA A 196 3.98 -4.55 -0.96
N MET A 197 5.13 -3.93 -1.25
CA MET A 197 6.45 -4.58 -1.19
C MET A 197 6.82 -4.98 0.26
N ILE A 198 6.59 -4.10 1.23
CA ILE A 198 6.80 -4.39 2.66
C ILE A 198 5.84 -5.49 3.12
N ALA A 199 4.56 -5.43 2.75
CA ALA A 199 3.59 -6.44 3.12
C ALA A 199 3.94 -7.81 2.52
N ALA A 200 4.34 -7.86 1.24
CA ALA A 200 4.75 -9.08 0.56
C ALA A 200 5.99 -9.72 1.19
N THR A 201 7.00 -8.91 1.56
CA THR A 201 8.22 -9.40 2.22
C THR A 201 7.94 -9.95 3.62
N VAL A 202 7.10 -9.28 4.41
CA VAL A 202 6.64 -9.78 5.72
C VAL A 202 5.86 -11.09 5.57
N LEU A 203 4.94 -11.16 4.61
CA LEU A 203 4.16 -12.37 4.34
C LEU A 203 5.07 -13.55 3.94
N LEU A 204 6.00 -13.31 3.04
CA LEU A 204 6.99 -14.32 2.60
C LEU A 204 7.83 -14.82 3.78
N PHE A 205 8.30 -13.91 4.64
CA PHE A 205 9.05 -14.29 5.84
C PHE A 205 8.22 -15.17 6.79
N LEU A 206 6.95 -14.83 7.00
CA LEU A 206 6.05 -15.63 7.83
C LEU A 206 5.79 -17.01 7.23
N LEU A 207 5.59 -17.10 5.92
CA LEU A 207 5.44 -18.38 5.20
C LEU A 207 6.69 -19.24 5.33
N LEU A 208 7.88 -18.68 5.09
CA LEU A 208 9.16 -19.37 5.27
C LEU A 208 9.37 -19.84 6.71
N ARG A 209 9.02 -19.01 7.70
CA ARG A 209 9.11 -19.37 9.12
C ARG A 209 8.18 -20.53 9.47
N GLN A 210 6.97 -20.57 8.93
CA GLN A 210 6.03 -21.69 9.13
C GLN A 210 6.51 -22.96 8.42
N ALA A 211 7.02 -22.84 7.20
CA ALA A 211 7.62 -23.96 6.46
C ALA A 211 8.82 -24.55 7.22
N ALA A 212 9.71 -23.72 7.74
CA ALA A 212 10.85 -24.14 8.57
C ALA A 212 10.39 -24.84 9.86
N LYS A 213 9.36 -24.32 10.55
CA LYS A 213 8.78 -24.99 11.73
C LYS A 213 8.17 -26.36 11.38
N ALA A 214 7.49 -26.46 10.23
CA ALA A 214 6.92 -27.72 9.77
C ALA A 214 8.01 -28.76 9.44
N LEU A 215 9.07 -28.34 8.77
CA LEU A 215 10.25 -29.17 8.48
C LEU A 215 10.94 -29.65 9.76
N ARG A 216 11.20 -28.75 10.72
CA ARG A 216 11.79 -29.13 12.02
C ARG A 216 10.94 -30.15 12.78
N ARG A 217 9.61 -30.01 12.74
CA ARG A 217 8.70 -31.00 13.35
C ARG A 217 8.78 -32.37 12.66
N ARG A 218 8.89 -32.42 11.33
CA ARG A 218 9.07 -33.67 10.57
C ARG A 218 10.43 -34.32 10.86
N GLN A 219 11.49 -33.52 10.92
CA GLN A 219 12.84 -33.98 11.28
C GLN A 219 12.91 -34.48 12.72
N GLY A 220 12.25 -33.81 13.67
CA GLY A 220 12.17 -34.27 15.06
C GLY A 220 11.47 -35.62 15.20
N LYS A 221 10.36 -35.84 14.47
CA LYS A 221 9.65 -37.13 14.46
C LYS A 221 10.49 -38.26 13.87
N THR A 222 11.16 -38.02 12.75
CA THR A 222 12.04 -39.01 12.12
C THR A 222 13.29 -39.29 12.95
N GLY A 223 13.88 -38.27 13.58
CA GLY A 223 14.99 -38.42 14.52
C GLY A 223 14.62 -39.23 15.77
N ALA A 224 13.45 -38.99 16.36
CA ALA A 224 12.93 -39.75 17.50
C ALA A 224 12.70 -41.21 17.13
N LEU A 225 12.09 -41.49 15.97
CA LEU A 225 11.92 -42.85 15.44
C LEU A 225 13.27 -43.56 15.25
N ARG A 226 14.25 -42.89 14.66
CA ARG A 226 15.59 -43.46 14.42
C ARG A 226 16.31 -43.77 15.74
N LYS A 227 16.23 -42.89 16.74
CA LYS A 227 16.79 -43.15 18.08
C LYS A 227 16.11 -44.36 18.75
N ARG A 228 14.79 -44.43 18.70
CA ARG A 228 14.02 -45.56 19.28
C ARG A 228 14.35 -46.88 18.58
N ARG A 229 14.46 -46.88 17.24
CA ARG A 229 14.85 -48.05 16.45
C ARG A 229 16.25 -48.55 16.84
N LYS A 230 17.24 -47.64 16.98
CA LYS A 230 18.59 -48.00 17.47
C LYS A 230 18.58 -48.61 18.88
N ALA A 231 17.73 -48.10 19.79
CA ALA A 231 17.63 -48.64 21.15
C ALA A 231 17.05 -50.06 21.17
N ILE A 232 16.00 -50.32 20.37
CA ILE A 232 15.40 -51.65 20.24
C ILE A 232 16.39 -52.63 19.58
N ASP A 233 17.14 -52.18 18.55
CA ASP A 233 18.18 -52.98 17.89
C ASP A 233 19.29 -53.43 18.85
N ALA A 234 19.76 -52.52 19.69
CA ALA A 234 20.76 -52.82 20.72
C ALA A 234 20.25 -53.84 21.76
N ARG A 235 18.96 -53.77 22.12
CA ARG A 235 18.31 -54.73 23.02
C ARG A 235 18.16 -56.11 22.37
N LEU A 236 17.67 -56.15 21.13
CA LEU A 236 17.59 -57.38 20.34
C LEU A 236 18.96 -58.04 20.17
N SER A 237 20.02 -57.27 19.97
CA SER A 237 21.39 -57.80 19.88
C SER A 237 21.84 -58.47 21.18
N LYS A 238 21.51 -57.91 22.35
CA LYS A 238 21.78 -58.53 23.66
C LYS A 238 20.97 -59.79 23.89
N VAL A 239 19.70 -59.81 23.48
CA VAL A 239 18.85 -61.00 23.53
C VAL A 239 19.42 -62.10 22.63
N ALA A 240 19.87 -61.74 21.42
CA ALA A 240 20.48 -62.67 20.47
C ALA A 240 21.67 -63.41 21.06
N GLU A 241 22.56 -62.69 21.76
CA GLU A 241 23.74 -63.28 22.39
C GLU A 241 23.36 -64.37 23.40
N ARG A 242 22.28 -64.16 24.18
CA ARG A 242 21.81 -65.14 25.18
C ARG A 242 21.05 -66.31 24.57
N VAL A 243 20.29 -66.08 23.50
CA VAL A 243 19.54 -67.13 22.79
C VAL A 243 20.47 -68.02 21.95
N LEU A 244 21.46 -67.43 21.28
CA LEU A 244 22.39 -68.16 20.41
C LEU A 244 23.57 -68.80 21.17
N ARG A 245 23.90 -68.28 22.36
CA ARG A 245 24.96 -68.82 23.23
C ARG A 245 24.45 -68.95 24.67
N PRO A 246 23.56 -69.91 24.94
CA PRO A 246 23.03 -70.13 26.29
C PRO A 246 24.16 -70.55 27.23
N ARG A 247 24.22 -69.92 28.41
CA ARG A 247 25.23 -70.23 29.44
C ARG A 247 24.96 -71.56 30.15
N ASP A 248 23.69 -71.97 30.22
CA ASP A 248 23.28 -73.25 30.79
C ASP A 248 22.96 -74.29 29.70
N PRO A 249 23.60 -75.47 29.72
CA PRO A 249 23.35 -76.56 28.76
C PRO A 249 21.90 -77.07 28.77
N GLU A 250 21.22 -77.00 29.92
CA GLU A 250 19.80 -77.40 30.04
C GLU A 250 18.84 -76.41 29.36
N CYS A 251 19.26 -75.15 29.19
CA CYS A 251 18.51 -74.13 28.44
C CYS A 251 18.80 -74.15 26.93
N ALA A 252 19.78 -74.96 26.47
CA ALA A 252 20.25 -74.96 25.08
C ALA A 252 19.22 -75.44 24.04
N SER A 253 18.07 -75.95 24.49
CA SER A 253 17.03 -76.55 23.66
C SER A 253 15.69 -75.80 23.71
N ASN A 254 15.66 -74.50 24.04
CA ASN A 254 14.40 -73.76 24.08
C ASN A 254 14.00 -73.25 22.68
N ALA A 255 13.62 -74.17 21.79
CA ALA A 255 13.21 -73.88 20.40
C ALA A 255 12.12 -72.80 20.30
N LYS A 256 11.25 -72.74 21.31
CA LYS A 256 10.21 -71.71 21.44
C LYS A 256 10.81 -70.30 21.62
N LEU A 257 11.82 -70.15 22.46
CA LEU A 257 12.49 -68.87 22.69
C LEU A 257 13.23 -68.37 21.44
N ALA A 258 13.85 -69.29 20.70
CA ALA A 258 14.49 -68.97 19.42
C ALA A 258 13.45 -68.54 18.36
N ALA A 259 12.29 -69.19 18.30
CA ALA A 259 11.19 -68.81 17.43
C ALA A 259 10.61 -67.44 17.79
N ASP A 260 10.39 -67.16 19.08
CA ASP A 260 9.89 -65.87 19.56
C ASP A 260 10.89 -64.73 19.28
N TYR A 261 12.20 -65.00 19.41
CA TYR A 261 13.25 -64.06 19.01
C TYR A 261 13.24 -63.79 17.50
N ALA A 262 13.12 -64.83 16.67
CA ALA A 262 13.08 -64.69 15.22
C ALA A 262 11.85 -63.89 14.76
N ASP A 263 10.68 -64.11 15.37
CA ASP A 263 9.46 -63.32 15.12
C ASP A 263 9.66 -61.84 15.53
N ALA A 264 10.23 -61.58 16.71
CA ALA A 264 10.53 -60.22 17.15
C ALA A 264 11.51 -59.49 16.20
N LEU A 265 12.53 -60.19 15.71
CA LEU A 265 13.49 -59.65 14.74
C LEU A 265 12.85 -59.38 13.37
N HIS A 266 11.98 -60.28 12.90
CA HIS A 266 11.24 -60.09 11.66
C HIS A 266 10.32 -58.87 11.74
N ARG A 267 9.51 -58.77 12.81
CA ARG A 267 8.64 -57.60 13.07
C ARG A 267 9.43 -56.30 13.22
N PHE A 268 10.63 -56.35 13.82
CA PHE A 268 11.51 -55.18 13.93
C PHE A 268 12.00 -54.67 12.56
N ARG A 269 12.31 -55.59 11.63
CA ARG A 269 12.71 -55.23 10.26
C ARG A 269 11.57 -54.56 9.51
N GLU A 270 10.34 -55.05 9.69
CA GLU A 270 9.12 -54.52 9.07
C GLU A 270 8.53 -53.28 9.76
N ALA A 271 8.94 -52.99 10.99
CA ALA A 271 8.45 -51.85 11.75
C ALA A 271 9.00 -50.51 11.22
N ASP A 272 8.18 -49.83 10.43
CA ASP A 272 8.41 -48.52 9.83
C ASP A 272 7.73 -47.35 10.58
N THR A 273 6.77 -47.67 11.45
CA THR A 273 6.00 -46.69 12.23
C THR A 273 6.27 -46.78 13.74
N SER A 274 6.00 -45.68 14.46
CA SER A 274 6.18 -45.63 15.93
C SER A 274 5.31 -46.65 16.66
N GLN A 275 4.13 -46.95 16.13
CA GLN A 275 3.18 -47.88 16.75
C GLN A 275 3.68 -49.32 16.61
N ARG A 276 4.14 -49.71 15.41
CA ARG A 276 4.75 -51.03 15.18
C ARG A 276 6.02 -51.23 15.99
N LEU A 277 6.87 -50.21 16.11
CA LEU A 277 8.05 -50.26 16.98
C LEU A 277 7.68 -50.44 18.46
N GLY A 278 6.55 -49.88 18.92
CA GLY A 278 6.05 -50.09 20.28
C GLY A 278 5.64 -51.53 20.55
N VAL A 279 5.05 -52.22 19.57
CA VAL A 279 4.71 -53.66 19.66
C VAL A 279 5.98 -54.50 19.74
N VAL A 280 6.97 -54.20 18.90
CA VAL A 280 8.28 -54.88 18.94
C VAL A 280 8.96 -54.66 20.29
N GLU A 281 8.95 -53.44 20.81
CA GLU A 281 9.56 -53.10 22.09
C GLU A 281 8.91 -53.87 23.26
N ALA A 282 7.58 -54.03 23.25
CA ALA A 282 6.88 -54.86 24.21
C ALA A 282 7.31 -56.33 24.12
N LYS A 283 7.43 -56.87 22.89
CA LYS A 283 7.86 -58.26 22.66
C LYS A 283 9.32 -58.50 23.08
N VAL A 284 10.21 -57.54 22.83
CA VAL A 284 11.61 -57.60 23.30
C VAL A 284 11.68 -57.56 24.83
N THR A 285 10.81 -56.79 25.48
CA THR A 285 10.74 -56.74 26.94
C THR A 285 10.25 -58.07 27.53
N GLU A 286 9.26 -58.71 26.90
CA GLU A 286 8.79 -60.05 27.28
C GLU A 286 9.94 -61.08 27.17
N LEU A 287 10.68 -61.07 26.06
CA LEU A 287 11.85 -61.93 25.86
C LEU A 287 12.94 -61.69 26.91
N GLU A 288 13.26 -60.43 27.21
CA GLU A 288 14.24 -60.09 28.23
C GLU A 288 13.85 -60.59 29.63
N ASN A 289 12.55 -60.61 29.94
CA ASN A 289 12.03 -61.09 31.22
C ASN A 289 12.08 -62.63 31.33
N VAL A 290 11.86 -63.36 30.22
CA VAL A 290 11.95 -64.83 30.20
C VAL A 290 13.40 -65.31 30.32
N ILE A 291 14.36 -64.50 29.86
CA ILE A 291 15.80 -64.83 29.83
C ILE A 291 16.52 -64.40 31.12
N ARG A 292 15.88 -63.58 31.98
CA ARG A 292 16.43 -63.19 33.28
C ARG A 292 16.24 -64.30 34.31
#